data_AF-A0A177EY14-F1
#
_entry.id   AF-A0A177EY14-F1
#
_cell.length_a   1.000
_cell.length_b   1.000
_cell.length_c   1.000
_cell.angle_alpha   90.00
_cell.angle_beta   90.00
_cell.angle_gamma   90.00
#
_symmetry.space_group_name_H-M   'P 1'
#
loop_
_entity.id
_entity.type
_entity.pdbx_description
1 polymer ?
#
loop_
_entity_poly.entity_id
_entity_poly.type
_entity_poly.pdbx_seq_one_letter_code
_entity_poly.pdbx_strand_id
1 'polypeptide(L)'
;MGDSYILRVELHTTALALGAEGKGLLAADESKGSIKKRLEKLKKENAEDNRREWRDVMFTAEGPFEKYISGKIICQHHQGTGDQTLGIKVDKGTVTLPRTVPEETTTEGLYGLLERCKQYYERGARFTAVFAVDFAGLVLKASMVVPGDMSGQKASPEQVAEAAVHVLSKTVPQPVPTIVFLSGGLSDSDSISFLNAINKRKQSNPPAALWALTFSFGRALQGVAMQAWADGKLKESQSMWVDQAKWSREAAAGKYESGCPS
;
A
#
# COMPACT_ATOMS: atom_id res chain seq x y z
N MET A 1 -22.61 18.00 19.67
CA MET A 1 -21.77 16.86 20.14
C MET A 1 -22.03 15.56 19.38
N GLY A 2 -23.26 15.29 18.89
CA GLY A 2 -23.58 14.04 18.17
C GLY A 2 -22.83 13.81 16.85
N ASP A 3 -22.80 14.79 15.96
CA ASP A 3 -22.26 14.60 14.60
C ASP A 3 -20.74 14.35 14.57
N SER A 4 -19.98 15.03 15.43
CA SER A 4 -18.52 14.82 15.52
C SER A 4 -18.16 13.42 16.06
N TYR A 5 -18.97 12.87 16.96
CA TYR A 5 -18.77 11.52 17.46
C TYR A 5 -19.05 10.47 16.38
N ILE A 6 -20.14 10.63 15.63
CA ILE A 6 -20.50 9.74 14.50
C ILE A 6 -19.37 9.70 13.46
N LEU A 7 -18.83 10.88 13.08
CA LEU A 7 -17.72 10.96 12.13
C LEU A 7 -16.44 10.27 12.65
N ARG A 8 -16.12 10.40 13.94
CA ARG A 8 -14.98 9.69 14.53
C ARG A 8 -15.17 8.17 14.50
N VAL A 9 -16.38 7.69 14.78
CA VAL A 9 -16.72 6.26 14.71
C VAL A 9 -16.60 5.75 13.26
N GLU A 10 -17.08 6.50 12.28
CA GLU A 10 -16.96 6.15 10.86
C GLU A 10 -15.49 6.04 10.42
N LEU A 11 -14.66 7.02 10.78
CA LEU A 11 -13.22 7.02 10.48
C LEU A 11 -12.50 5.86 11.13
N HIS A 12 -12.76 5.61 12.43
CA HIS A 12 -12.16 4.49 13.16
C HIS A 12 -12.57 3.15 12.53
N THR A 13 -13.86 2.96 12.26
CA THR A 13 -14.38 1.72 11.68
C THR A 13 -13.76 1.45 10.30
N THR A 14 -13.62 2.50 9.49
CA THR A 14 -12.97 2.41 8.18
C THR A 14 -11.49 2.04 8.32
N ALA A 15 -10.76 2.68 9.23
CA ALA A 15 -9.35 2.39 9.48
C ALA A 15 -9.12 0.94 9.94
N LEU A 16 -9.97 0.41 10.83
CA LEU A 16 -9.95 -1.01 11.22
C LEU A 16 -10.28 -1.94 10.05
N ALA A 17 -11.29 -1.61 9.23
CA ALA A 17 -11.67 -2.43 8.09
C ALA A 17 -10.53 -2.52 7.03
N LEU A 18 -9.78 -1.44 6.84
CA LEU A 18 -8.59 -1.42 5.98
C LEU A 18 -7.46 -2.33 6.51
N GLY A 19 -7.36 -2.49 7.83
CA GLY A 19 -6.40 -3.38 8.49
C GLY A 19 -6.95 -4.75 8.90
N ALA A 20 -8.10 -5.17 8.35
CA ALA A 20 -8.72 -6.45 8.71
C ALA A 20 -7.77 -7.64 8.54
N GLU A 21 -7.91 -8.66 9.39
CA GLU A 21 -7.00 -9.80 9.45
C GLU A 21 -6.80 -10.46 8.07
N GLY A 22 -5.54 -10.62 7.66
CA GLY A 22 -5.18 -11.22 6.38
C GLY A 22 -5.53 -10.38 5.16
N LYS A 23 -5.90 -9.10 5.33
CA LYS A 23 -6.13 -8.16 4.22
C LYS A 23 -5.11 -7.03 4.21
N GLY A 24 -4.86 -6.48 3.02
CA GLY A 24 -4.05 -5.28 2.84
C GLY A 24 -4.55 -4.41 1.70
N LEU A 25 -3.75 -3.42 1.31
CA LEU A 25 -4.12 -2.42 0.32
C LEU A 25 -3.38 -2.65 -1.01
N LEU A 26 -4.12 -2.55 -2.11
CA LEU A 26 -3.54 -2.38 -3.43
C LEU A 26 -3.25 -0.90 -3.67
N ALA A 27 -1.97 -0.54 -3.81
CA ALA A 27 -1.56 0.80 -4.24
C ALA A 27 -1.52 0.86 -5.78
N ALA A 28 -2.63 1.30 -6.38
CA ALA A 28 -2.86 1.46 -7.81
C ALA A 28 -2.96 2.96 -8.20
N ASP A 29 -2.29 3.82 -7.44
CA ASP A 29 -2.36 5.28 -7.51
C ASP A 29 -1.19 5.93 -8.28
N GLU A 30 -0.48 5.15 -9.10
CA GLU A 30 0.61 5.66 -9.92
C GLU A 30 0.12 6.83 -10.80
N SER A 31 0.82 7.96 -10.70
CA SER A 31 0.64 9.09 -11.60
C SER A 31 1.07 8.73 -13.02
N LYS A 32 0.65 9.53 -14.02
CA LYS A 32 1.10 9.38 -15.42
C LYS A 32 2.63 9.30 -15.54
N GLY A 33 3.36 10.06 -14.71
CA GLY A 33 4.83 10.03 -14.68
C GLY A 33 5.41 8.81 -13.96
N SER A 34 4.76 8.32 -12.90
CA SER A 34 5.23 7.14 -12.15
C SER A 34 5.04 5.86 -12.95
N ILE A 35 3.88 5.66 -13.59
CA ILE A 35 3.61 4.49 -14.42
C ILE A 35 4.43 4.49 -15.71
N LYS A 36 4.81 5.67 -16.24
CA LYS A 36 5.71 5.80 -17.40
C LYS A 36 6.98 4.98 -17.22
N LYS A 37 7.67 5.14 -16.09
CA LYS A 37 8.91 4.41 -15.79
C LYS A 37 8.70 2.89 -15.72
N ARG A 38 7.50 2.43 -15.36
CA ARG A 38 7.16 1.00 -15.34
C ARG A 38 6.92 0.47 -16.75
N LEU A 39 6.14 1.19 -17.55
CA LEU A 39 5.81 0.81 -18.94
C LEU A 39 7.05 0.83 -19.86
N GLU A 40 7.92 1.84 -19.71
CA GLU A 40 9.15 1.94 -20.52
C GLU A 40 10.09 0.77 -20.30
N LYS A 41 10.24 0.29 -19.05
CA LYS A 41 11.02 -0.92 -18.73
C LYS A 41 10.47 -2.17 -19.42
N LEU A 42 9.16 -2.20 -19.66
CA LEU A 42 8.45 -3.28 -20.31
C LEU A 42 8.31 -3.07 -21.83
N LYS A 43 8.97 -2.04 -22.39
CA LYS A 43 8.87 -1.66 -23.81
C LYS A 43 7.43 -1.39 -24.26
N LYS A 44 6.56 -0.93 -23.35
CA LYS A 44 5.19 -0.50 -23.64
C LYS A 44 5.11 1.03 -23.66
N GLU A 45 4.32 1.57 -24.56
CA GLU A 45 4.08 3.02 -24.62
C GLU A 45 3.24 3.50 -23.42
N ASN A 46 3.51 4.71 -22.91
CA ASN A 46 2.65 5.36 -21.92
C ASN A 46 1.38 5.99 -22.53
N ALA A 47 0.64 5.20 -23.30
CA ALA A 47 -0.66 5.53 -23.86
C ALA A 47 -1.77 5.37 -22.80
N GLU A 48 -2.91 6.03 -23.00
CA GLU A 48 -4.08 5.90 -22.10
C GLU A 48 -4.65 4.49 -22.10
N ASP A 49 -4.81 3.91 -23.28
CA ASP A 49 -5.27 2.53 -23.46
C ASP A 49 -4.40 1.52 -22.71
N ASN A 50 -3.07 1.62 -22.80
CA ASN A 50 -2.16 0.71 -22.08
C ASN A 50 -2.29 0.82 -20.55
N ARG A 51 -2.53 2.04 -20.03
CA ARG A 51 -2.73 2.22 -18.58
C ARG A 51 -4.07 1.64 -18.13
N ARG A 52 -5.12 1.86 -18.94
CA ARG A 52 -6.46 1.33 -18.70
C ARG A 52 -6.45 -0.20 -18.76
N GLU A 53 -5.91 -0.77 -19.83
CA GLU A 53 -5.78 -2.22 -20.02
C GLU A 53 -5.06 -2.86 -18.84
N TRP A 54 -3.92 -2.31 -18.40
CA TRP A 54 -3.20 -2.83 -17.23
C TRP A 54 -4.08 -2.85 -15.95
N ARG A 55 -4.89 -1.81 -15.72
CA ARG A 55 -5.83 -1.80 -14.59
C ARG A 55 -6.95 -2.81 -14.74
N ASP A 56 -7.50 -2.92 -15.94
CA ASP A 56 -8.54 -3.90 -16.25
C ASP A 56 -8.02 -5.32 -15.97
N VAL A 57 -6.79 -5.67 -16.35
CA VAL A 57 -6.18 -6.98 -16.04
C VAL A 57 -6.30 -7.33 -14.56
N MET A 58 -5.95 -6.42 -13.65
CA MET A 58 -6.02 -6.68 -12.20
C MET A 58 -7.47 -6.74 -11.68
N PHE A 59 -8.35 -5.89 -12.21
CA PHE A 59 -9.71 -5.76 -11.70
C PHE A 59 -10.69 -6.79 -12.26
N THR A 60 -10.38 -7.38 -13.42
CA THR A 60 -11.16 -8.46 -14.03
C THR A 60 -10.53 -9.84 -13.84
N ALA A 61 -9.49 -9.95 -13.00
CA ALA A 61 -8.89 -11.23 -12.66
C ALA A 61 -9.94 -12.13 -11.98
N GLU A 62 -10.02 -13.40 -12.38
CA GLU A 62 -10.82 -14.38 -11.64
C GLU A 62 -10.06 -14.82 -10.40
N GLY A 63 -10.72 -14.87 -9.25
CA GLY A 63 -10.15 -15.45 -8.04
C GLY A 63 -10.47 -14.69 -6.75
N PRO A 64 -10.05 -15.23 -5.60
CA PRO A 64 -10.41 -14.72 -4.28
C PRO A 64 -9.60 -13.49 -3.84
N PHE A 65 -8.99 -12.72 -4.76
CA PHE A 65 -8.14 -11.58 -4.39
C PHE A 65 -8.90 -10.52 -3.58
N GLU A 66 -10.22 -10.40 -3.76
CA GLU A 66 -11.09 -9.53 -2.98
C GLU A 66 -11.14 -9.91 -1.48
N LYS A 67 -10.86 -11.18 -1.16
CA LYS A 67 -10.71 -11.64 0.23
C LYS A 67 -9.39 -11.21 0.83
N TYR A 68 -8.42 -10.78 0.03
CA TYR A 68 -7.05 -10.44 0.41
C TYR A 68 -6.79 -8.93 0.37
N ILE A 69 -7.61 -8.19 -0.37
CA ILE A 69 -7.51 -6.74 -0.53
C ILE A 69 -8.69 -6.07 0.17
N SER A 70 -8.43 -5.32 1.24
CA SER A 70 -9.44 -4.54 1.98
C SER A 70 -9.71 -3.18 1.32
N GLY A 71 -8.74 -2.63 0.61
CA GLY A 71 -8.89 -1.34 -0.07
C GLY A 71 -7.95 -1.14 -1.24
N LYS A 72 -8.37 -0.27 -2.16
CA LYS A 72 -7.63 0.07 -3.39
C LYS A 72 -7.36 1.57 -3.40
N ILE A 73 -6.10 1.97 -3.48
CA ILE A 73 -5.72 3.38 -3.68
C ILE A 73 -5.69 3.61 -5.18
N ILE A 74 -6.52 4.52 -5.69
CA ILE A 74 -6.59 4.84 -7.12
C ILE A 74 -6.21 6.30 -7.38
N CYS A 75 -5.76 6.58 -8.60
CA CYS A 75 -5.52 7.94 -9.04
C CYS A 75 -6.84 8.63 -9.45
N GLN A 76 -6.87 9.96 -9.41
CA GLN A 76 -8.08 10.79 -9.57
C GLN A 76 -8.83 10.58 -10.90
N HIS A 77 -8.14 10.06 -11.90
CA HIS A 77 -8.66 9.84 -13.25
C HIS A 77 -9.27 8.45 -13.48
N HIS A 78 -9.15 7.53 -12.51
CA HIS A 78 -9.79 6.22 -12.61
C HIS A 78 -11.11 6.20 -11.84
N GLN A 79 -12.11 5.52 -12.39
CA GLN A 79 -13.31 5.15 -11.65
C GLN A 79 -13.03 3.79 -10.97
N GLY A 80 -13.20 3.73 -9.66
CA GLY A 80 -13.08 2.47 -8.92
C GLY A 80 -14.31 1.59 -9.16
N THR A 81 -14.10 0.28 -9.24
CA THR A 81 -15.15 -0.74 -9.32
C THR A 81 -14.90 -1.84 -8.29
N GLY A 82 -15.98 -2.51 -7.85
CA GLY A 82 -15.96 -3.60 -6.87
C GLY A 82 -16.29 -3.20 -5.42
N ASP A 83 -16.35 -4.20 -4.54
CA ASP A 83 -16.83 -4.05 -3.16
C ASP A 83 -15.75 -3.57 -2.16
N GLN A 84 -14.50 -3.41 -2.58
CA GLN A 84 -13.42 -2.97 -1.69
C GLN A 84 -13.47 -1.47 -1.42
N THR A 85 -13.03 -1.07 -0.23
CA THR A 85 -12.96 0.34 0.15
C THR A 85 -12.07 1.12 -0.81
N LEU A 86 -12.63 2.14 -1.45
CA LEU A 86 -11.89 2.99 -2.38
C LEU A 86 -11.14 4.09 -1.63
N GLY A 87 -9.87 4.23 -1.95
CA GLY A 87 -9.01 5.31 -1.47
C GLY A 87 -8.49 6.14 -2.62
N ILE A 88 -8.19 7.40 -2.32
CA ILE A 88 -7.73 8.33 -3.35
C ILE A 88 -6.49 9.09 -2.91
N LYS A 89 -5.54 9.22 -3.85
CA LYS A 89 -4.36 10.06 -3.70
C LYS A 89 -4.73 11.54 -3.89
N VAL A 90 -4.43 12.36 -2.89
CA VAL A 90 -4.86 13.78 -2.85
C VAL A 90 -3.72 14.78 -2.90
N ASP A 91 -2.47 14.34 -2.67
CA ASP A 91 -1.30 15.19 -2.87
C ASP A 91 -1.12 15.54 -4.35
N LYS A 92 -0.42 16.64 -4.58
CA LYS A 92 -0.07 17.14 -5.92
C LYS A 92 1.41 16.90 -6.25
N GLY A 93 2.05 15.95 -5.56
CA GLY A 93 3.47 15.65 -5.69
C GLY A 93 4.36 16.49 -4.79
N THR A 94 5.66 16.35 -5.02
CA THR A 94 6.71 16.99 -4.22
C THR A 94 7.34 18.17 -4.94
N VAL A 95 7.69 19.21 -4.18
CA VAL A 95 8.47 20.37 -4.64
C VAL A 95 9.75 20.49 -3.82
N THR A 96 10.79 21.04 -4.42
CA THR A 96 12.07 21.29 -3.74
C THR A 96 11.88 22.22 -2.54
N LEU A 97 12.42 21.82 -1.39
CA LEU A 97 12.44 22.66 -0.20
C LEU A 97 13.64 23.62 -0.29
N PRO A 98 13.43 24.95 -0.42
CA PRO A 98 14.52 25.88 -0.67
C PRO A 98 15.56 25.86 0.46
N ARG A 99 16.84 25.92 0.09
CA ARG A 99 18.00 26.01 1.00
C ARG A 99 18.26 24.73 1.82
N THR A 100 17.96 23.56 1.25
CA THR A 100 18.34 22.26 1.81
C THR A 100 19.50 21.65 1.02
N VAL A 101 20.42 20.96 1.70
CA VAL A 101 21.58 20.28 1.09
C VAL A 101 21.80 18.91 1.76
N PRO A 102 21.71 17.77 1.03
CA PRO A 102 21.30 17.66 -0.37
C PRO A 102 19.86 18.15 -0.59
N GLU A 103 19.43 18.27 -1.84
CA GLU A 103 18.09 18.77 -2.18
C GLU A 103 16.99 17.92 -1.51
N GLU A 104 16.35 18.46 -0.48
CA GLU A 104 15.18 17.87 0.16
C GLU A 104 13.90 18.38 -0.50
N THR A 105 12.79 17.69 -0.27
CA THR A 105 11.50 18.03 -0.86
C THR A 105 10.40 18.11 0.20
N THR A 106 9.36 18.90 -0.10
CA THR A 106 8.10 18.93 0.65
C THR A 106 6.94 18.55 -0.28
N THR A 107 5.80 18.17 0.29
CA THR A 107 4.63 17.73 -0.48
C THR A 107 3.59 18.84 -0.61
N GLU A 108 3.10 19.08 -1.82
CA GLU A 108 2.02 20.02 -2.09
C GLU A 108 0.65 19.34 -2.14
N GLY A 109 -0.41 20.12 -2.02
CA GLY A 109 -1.78 19.64 -2.22
C GLY A 109 -2.83 20.23 -1.31
N LEU A 110 -2.46 20.99 -0.28
CA LEU A 110 -3.40 21.49 0.73
C LEU A 110 -4.41 22.50 0.16
N TYR A 111 -4.03 23.31 -0.83
CA TYR A 111 -4.94 24.27 -1.46
C TYR A 111 -6.13 23.57 -2.13
N GLY A 112 -7.35 23.93 -1.69
CA GLY A 112 -8.62 23.35 -2.15
C GLY A 112 -8.81 21.88 -1.77
N LEU A 113 -8.07 21.36 -0.79
CA LEU A 113 -8.15 19.95 -0.40
C LEU A 113 -9.53 19.58 0.16
N LEU A 114 -10.16 20.46 0.95
CA LEU A 114 -11.47 20.22 1.55
C LEU A 114 -12.55 19.96 0.48
N GLU A 115 -12.62 20.82 -0.52
CA GLU A 115 -13.58 20.72 -1.63
C GLU A 115 -13.33 19.45 -2.44
N ARG A 116 -12.07 19.13 -2.72
CA ARG A 116 -11.71 17.86 -3.38
C ARG A 116 -12.13 16.65 -2.56
N CYS A 117 -11.88 16.65 -1.25
CA CYS A 117 -12.29 15.55 -0.37
C CYS A 117 -13.81 15.33 -0.37
N LYS A 118 -14.61 16.41 -0.35
CA LYS A 118 -16.08 16.31 -0.47
C LYS A 118 -16.49 15.62 -1.77
N GLN A 119 -15.95 16.09 -2.90
CA GLN A 119 -16.22 15.49 -4.22
C GLN A 119 -15.78 14.03 -4.29
N TYR A 120 -14.66 13.68 -3.68
CA TYR A 120 -14.17 12.30 -3.66
C TYR A 120 -15.03 11.39 -2.78
N TYR A 121 -15.51 11.89 -1.64
CA TYR A 121 -16.42 11.14 -0.78
C TYR A 121 -17.75 10.83 -1.49
N GLU A 122 -18.31 11.81 -2.22
CA GLU A 122 -19.49 11.62 -3.08
C GLU A 122 -19.25 10.58 -4.19
N ARG A 123 -18.01 10.49 -4.69
CA ARG A 123 -17.57 9.47 -5.66
C ARG A 123 -17.20 8.11 -5.04
N GLY A 124 -17.45 7.92 -3.74
CA GLY A 124 -17.25 6.64 -3.05
C GLY A 124 -15.89 6.46 -2.36
N ALA A 125 -14.98 7.45 -2.40
CA ALA A 125 -13.74 7.38 -1.64
C ALA A 125 -14.03 7.43 -0.14
N ARG A 126 -13.37 6.59 0.65
CA ARG A 126 -13.51 6.53 2.12
C ARG A 126 -12.20 6.70 2.87
N PHE A 127 -11.07 6.72 2.17
CA PHE A 127 -9.78 7.06 2.78
C PHE A 127 -8.87 7.85 1.83
N THR A 128 -7.89 8.54 2.42
CA THR A 128 -6.87 9.29 1.71
C THR A 128 -5.56 9.33 2.52
N ALA A 129 -4.49 9.86 1.94
CA ALA A 129 -3.20 10.06 2.60
C ALA A 129 -2.97 11.56 2.86
N VAL A 130 -3.06 11.97 4.13
CA VAL A 130 -2.89 13.36 4.59
C VAL A 130 -2.24 13.41 5.98
N PHE A 131 -1.72 14.57 6.37
CA PHE A 131 -1.12 14.82 7.69
C PHE A 131 -2.13 15.45 8.68
N ALA A 132 -1.82 15.39 9.98
CA ALA A 132 -2.59 16.01 11.08
C ALA A 132 -4.06 15.53 11.21
N VAL A 133 -4.23 14.23 11.44
CA VAL A 133 -5.55 13.57 11.59
C VAL A 133 -5.71 12.97 12.99
N ASP A 134 -6.96 12.66 13.37
CA ASP A 134 -7.25 11.86 14.57
C ASP A 134 -6.60 10.47 14.44
N PHE A 135 -5.75 10.09 15.39
CA PHE A 135 -5.04 8.81 15.36
C PHE A 135 -5.97 7.61 15.33
N ALA A 136 -7.16 7.69 15.95
CA ALA A 136 -8.13 6.61 15.93
C ALA A 136 -8.67 6.31 14.51
N GLY A 137 -8.64 7.29 13.62
CA GLY A 137 -9.02 7.16 12.21
C GLY A 137 -7.83 7.06 11.25
N LEU A 138 -6.60 6.92 11.76
CA LEU A 138 -5.38 6.93 10.97
C LEU A 138 -4.99 5.52 10.52
N VAL A 139 -4.67 5.39 9.23
CA VAL A 139 -3.88 4.26 8.72
C VAL A 139 -2.47 4.78 8.44
N LEU A 140 -1.49 4.32 9.22
CA LEU A 140 -0.09 4.74 9.05
C LEU A 140 0.57 3.94 7.93
N LYS A 141 0.95 4.61 6.84
CA LYS A 141 1.76 4.00 5.79
C LYS A 141 3.25 4.21 6.07
N ALA A 142 3.98 3.14 6.38
CA ALA A 142 5.38 3.19 6.79
C ALA A 142 6.30 2.39 5.86
N SER A 143 7.56 2.79 5.79
CA SER A 143 8.63 1.95 5.21
C SER A 143 9.00 0.83 6.17
N MET A 144 9.45 -0.30 5.63
CA MET A 144 10.15 -1.31 6.44
C MET A 144 11.54 -0.77 6.83
N VAL A 145 12.06 -1.24 7.97
CA VAL A 145 13.39 -0.84 8.44
C VAL A 145 14.42 -1.78 7.81
N VAL A 146 15.09 -1.31 6.76
CA VAL A 146 16.05 -2.07 5.96
C VAL A 146 17.35 -1.28 5.77
N PRO A 147 18.49 -1.94 5.51
CA PRO A 147 19.70 -1.24 5.09
C PRO A 147 19.46 -0.43 3.81
N GLY A 148 20.14 0.70 3.67
CA GLY A 148 20.02 1.52 2.47
C GLY A 148 20.60 0.81 1.24
N ASP A 149 19.99 1.03 0.07
CA ASP A 149 20.37 0.36 -1.19
C ASP A 149 21.85 0.53 -1.58
N MET A 150 22.48 1.64 -1.15
CA MET A 150 23.90 1.96 -1.42
C MET A 150 24.87 1.41 -0.37
N SER A 151 24.37 0.81 0.71
CA SER A 151 25.21 0.32 1.82
C SER A 151 25.98 -0.95 1.48
N GLY A 152 25.55 -1.70 0.46
CA GLY A 152 26.06 -3.04 0.15
C GLY A 152 25.65 -4.12 1.16
N GLN A 153 24.91 -3.75 2.21
CA GLN A 153 24.47 -4.66 3.26
C GLN A 153 23.09 -5.25 2.91
N LYS A 154 22.88 -6.50 3.31
CA LYS A 154 21.56 -7.15 3.29
C LYS A 154 21.15 -7.47 4.72
N ALA A 155 19.85 -7.43 4.99
CA ALA A 155 19.29 -7.83 6.27
C ALA A 155 18.46 -9.10 6.09
N SER A 156 18.50 -9.99 7.08
CA SER A 156 17.58 -11.12 7.14
C SER A 156 16.16 -10.64 7.49
N PRO A 157 15.12 -11.42 7.17
CA PRO A 157 13.75 -11.11 7.58
C PRO A 157 13.59 -10.88 9.09
N GLU A 158 14.32 -11.62 9.91
CA GLU A 158 14.29 -11.51 11.38
C GLU A 158 14.91 -10.20 11.86
N GLN A 159 16.02 -9.75 11.23
CA GLN A 159 16.64 -8.47 11.55
C GLN A 159 15.72 -7.30 11.19
N VAL A 160 15.06 -7.37 10.02
CA VAL A 160 14.06 -6.37 9.60
C VAL A 160 12.87 -6.37 10.56
N ALA A 161 12.40 -7.54 10.97
CA ALA A 161 11.28 -7.68 11.89
C ALA A 161 11.57 -7.08 13.28
N GLU A 162 12.75 -7.39 13.85
CA GLU A 162 13.17 -6.84 15.14
C GLU A 162 13.26 -5.32 15.07
N ALA A 163 13.95 -4.79 14.06
CA ALA A 163 14.14 -3.35 13.90
C ALA A 163 12.81 -2.62 13.67
N ALA A 164 11.93 -3.16 12.83
CA ALA A 164 10.62 -2.58 12.56
C ALA A 164 9.74 -2.56 13.82
N VAL A 165 9.57 -3.70 14.51
CA VAL A 165 8.75 -3.75 15.74
C VAL A 165 9.33 -2.85 16.82
N HIS A 166 10.66 -2.82 16.97
CA HIS A 166 11.33 -1.94 17.92
C HIS A 166 10.98 -0.46 17.66
N VAL A 167 11.21 0.03 16.44
CA VAL A 167 10.95 1.44 16.08
C VAL A 167 9.47 1.79 16.25
N LEU A 168 8.56 0.93 15.77
CA LEU A 168 7.12 1.16 15.89
C LEU A 168 6.68 1.24 17.35
N SER A 169 7.18 0.33 18.21
CA SER A 169 6.87 0.32 19.65
C SER A 169 7.29 1.59 20.39
N LYS A 170 8.26 2.33 19.86
CA LYS A 170 8.81 3.56 20.44
C LYS A 170 8.19 4.83 19.88
N THR A 171 7.57 4.77 18.71
CA THR A 171 7.21 5.98 17.93
C THR A 171 5.74 6.06 17.58
N VAL A 172 5.04 4.94 17.44
CA VAL A 172 3.64 4.93 17.05
C VAL A 172 2.76 4.95 18.30
N PRO A 173 1.79 5.89 18.41
CA PRO A 173 0.83 5.88 19.50
C PRO A 173 -0.12 4.67 19.43
N GLN A 174 -0.54 4.18 20.60
CA GLN A 174 -1.51 3.07 20.70
C GLN A 174 -2.87 3.32 20.03
N PRO A 175 -3.42 4.56 19.98
CA PRO A 175 -4.71 4.79 19.32
C PRO A 175 -4.71 4.56 17.81
N VAL A 176 -3.54 4.45 17.15
CA VAL A 176 -3.49 4.09 15.73
C VAL A 176 -4.03 2.66 15.59
N PRO A 177 -5.01 2.40 14.70
CA PRO A 177 -5.54 1.05 14.52
C PRO A 177 -4.68 0.19 13.59
N THR A 178 -4.09 0.78 12.55
CA THR A 178 -3.52 0.02 11.43
C THR A 178 -2.26 0.66 10.89
N ILE A 179 -1.25 -0.17 10.64
CA ILE A 179 -0.02 0.17 9.94
C ILE A 179 0.06 -0.67 8.66
N VAL A 180 0.27 0.00 7.53
CA VAL A 180 0.45 -0.64 6.24
C VAL A 180 1.87 -0.38 5.72
N PHE A 181 2.62 -1.42 5.44
CA PHE A 181 3.97 -1.29 4.92
C PHE A 181 3.96 -1.03 3.42
N LEU A 182 4.73 -0.05 2.97
CA LEU A 182 5.04 0.12 1.55
C LEU A 182 6.16 -0.84 1.15
N SER A 183 6.10 -1.38 -0.07
CA SER A 183 7.15 -2.27 -0.58
C SER A 183 8.43 -1.51 -0.94
N GLY A 184 8.33 -0.22 -1.24
CA GLY A 184 9.49 0.59 -1.61
C GLY A 184 10.25 -0.05 -2.76
N GLY A 185 11.58 -0.02 -2.69
CA GLY A 185 12.51 -0.61 -3.65
C GLY A 185 12.70 -2.13 -3.57
N LEU A 186 12.09 -2.79 -2.59
CA LEU A 186 12.28 -4.21 -2.32
C LEU A 186 11.75 -5.07 -3.48
N SER A 187 12.31 -6.29 -3.61
CA SER A 187 11.73 -7.32 -4.46
C SER A 187 10.37 -7.77 -3.91
N ASP A 188 9.58 -8.44 -4.75
CA ASP A 188 8.30 -9.01 -4.36
C ASP A 188 8.50 -10.03 -3.22
N SER A 189 9.51 -10.89 -3.36
CA SER A 189 9.90 -11.91 -2.38
C SER A 189 10.35 -11.33 -1.03
N ASP A 190 11.19 -10.29 -1.03
CA ASP A 190 11.64 -9.63 0.20
C ASP A 190 10.47 -8.91 0.88
N SER A 191 9.62 -8.23 0.11
CA SER A 191 8.44 -7.53 0.64
C SER A 191 7.51 -8.48 1.41
N ILE A 192 7.26 -9.67 0.85
CA ILE A 192 6.42 -10.71 1.48
C ILE A 192 7.15 -11.33 2.69
N SER A 193 8.42 -11.69 2.53
CA SER A 193 9.18 -12.37 3.57
C SER A 193 9.40 -11.48 4.80
N PHE A 194 9.69 -10.20 4.60
CA PHE A 194 9.85 -9.24 5.69
C PHE A 194 8.53 -8.96 6.40
N LEU A 195 7.43 -8.77 5.66
CA LEU A 195 6.10 -8.61 6.27
C LEU A 195 5.71 -9.83 7.11
N ASN A 196 5.99 -11.03 6.62
CA ASN A 196 5.75 -12.27 7.35
C ASN A 196 6.55 -12.35 8.64
N ALA A 197 7.85 -12.04 8.58
CA ALA A 197 8.72 -12.02 9.75
C ALA A 197 8.29 -10.98 10.78
N ILE A 198 7.87 -9.78 10.34
CA ILE A 198 7.30 -8.73 11.20
C ILE A 198 6.07 -9.25 11.96
N ASN A 199 5.14 -9.91 11.26
CA ASN A 199 3.94 -10.45 11.89
C ASN A 199 4.23 -11.65 12.82
N LYS A 200 5.16 -12.53 12.46
CA LYS A 200 5.64 -13.61 13.35
C LYS A 200 6.28 -13.03 14.62
N ARG A 201 7.07 -11.96 14.48
CA ARG A 201 7.69 -11.26 15.62
C ARG A 201 6.66 -10.59 16.53
N LYS A 202 5.61 -9.99 15.95
CA LYS A 202 4.46 -9.50 16.72
C LYS A 202 3.78 -10.65 17.48
N GLN A 203 3.54 -11.79 16.84
CA GLN A 203 2.88 -12.94 17.47
C GLN A 203 3.70 -13.52 18.64
N SER A 204 5.04 -13.49 18.56
CA SER A 204 5.90 -13.92 19.66
C SER A 204 6.00 -12.91 20.80
N ASN A 205 5.61 -11.65 20.59
CA ASN A 205 5.56 -10.61 21.62
C ASN A 205 4.39 -9.63 21.41
N PRO A 206 3.13 -10.06 21.65
CA PRO A 206 1.94 -9.26 21.34
C PRO A 206 1.89 -7.86 21.98
N PRO A 207 2.35 -7.64 23.23
CA PRO A 207 2.34 -6.32 23.85
C PRO A 207 3.20 -5.28 23.11
N ALA A 208 4.17 -5.71 22.31
CA ALA A 208 5.05 -4.80 21.57
C ALA A 208 4.41 -4.20 20.30
N ALA A 209 3.30 -4.76 19.80
CA ALA A 209 2.61 -4.27 18.62
C ALA A 209 1.10 -4.52 18.67
N LEU A 210 0.35 -3.54 19.16
CA LEU A 210 -1.12 -3.60 19.23
C LEU A 210 -1.80 -3.31 17.88
N TRP A 211 -1.07 -2.71 16.93
CA TRP A 211 -1.58 -2.34 15.61
C TRP A 211 -1.80 -3.56 14.72
N ALA A 212 -2.80 -3.50 13.82
CA ALA A 212 -2.76 -4.36 12.64
C ALA A 212 -1.52 -4.02 11.80
N LEU A 213 -0.72 -5.03 11.43
CA LEU A 213 0.48 -4.87 10.62
C LEU A 213 0.26 -5.57 9.27
N THR A 214 0.00 -4.80 8.22
CA THR A 214 -0.30 -5.36 6.89
C THR A 214 0.42 -4.58 5.80
N PHE A 215 0.03 -4.74 4.54
CA PHE A 215 0.68 -4.17 3.37
C PHE A 215 -0.14 -3.06 2.69
N SER A 216 0.57 -2.13 2.07
CA SER A 216 0.06 -1.23 1.02
C SER A 216 1.05 -1.27 -0.14
N PHE A 217 0.94 -2.32 -0.94
CA PHE A 217 1.92 -2.66 -1.96
C PHE A 217 1.46 -2.18 -3.34
N GLY A 218 2.42 -1.59 -4.06
CA GLY A 218 2.28 -1.27 -5.48
C GLY A 218 3.09 -2.27 -6.29
N ARG A 219 4.40 -2.01 -6.39
CA ARG A 219 5.35 -2.87 -7.12
C ARG A 219 5.30 -4.33 -6.69
N ALA A 220 5.35 -4.62 -5.39
CA ALA A 220 5.39 -5.99 -4.88
C ALA A 220 4.16 -6.85 -5.23
N LEU A 221 3.00 -6.25 -5.49
CA LEU A 221 1.83 -6.99 -5.96
C LEU A 221 1.72 -7.02 -7.49
N GLN A 222 2.27 -6.01 -8.15
CA GLN A 222 2.01 -5.76 -9.56
C GLN A 222 3.17 -6.17 -10.48
N GLY A 223 4.39 -6.34 -9.97
CA GLY A 223 5.61 -6.45 -10.77
C GLY A 223 5.58 -7.61 -11.76
N VAL A 224 5.52 -8.83 -11.23
CA VAL A 224 5.49 -10.06 -12.03
C VAL A 224 4.26 -10.14 -12.96
N ALA A 225 3.09 -9.74 -12.47
CA ALA A 225 1.86 -9.71 -13.26
C ALA A 225 1.97 -8.72 -14.43
N MET A 226 2.57 -7.54 -14.21
CA MET A 226 2.74 -6.52 -15.25
C MET A 226 3.72 -6.98 -16.34
N GLN A 227 4.75 -7.74 -15.97
CA GLN A 227 5.65 -8.37 -16.93
C GLN A 227 4.91 -9.39 -17.81
N ALA A 228 4.17 -10.33 -17.21
CA ALA A 228 3.39 -11.32 -17.95
C ALA A 228 2.34 -10.67 -18.88
N TRP A 229 1.70 -9.58 -18.44
CA TRP A 229 0.79 -8.79 -19.29
C TRP A 229 1.54 -8.18 -20.49
N ALA A 230 2.71 -7.58 -20.24
CA ALA A 230 3.52 -6.99 -21.31
C ALA A 230 3.95 -8.03 -22.36
N ASP A 231 4.17 -9.27 -21.93
CA ASP A 231 4.50 -10.43 -22.78
C ASP A 231 3.27 -11.03 -23.49
N GLY A 232 2.08 -10.42 -23.36
CA GLY A 232 0.84 -10.87 -24.02
C GLY A 232 0.16 -12.05 -23.33
N LYS A 233 0.56 -12.39 -22.10
CA LYS A 233 0.08 -13.57 -21.37
C LYS A 233 -0.97 -13.18 -20.32
N LEU A 234 -2.17 -12.81 -20.79
CA LEU A 234 -3.23 -12.29 -19.92
C LEU A 234 -3.59 -13.23 -18.74
N LYS A 235 -3.82 -14.52 -19.01
CA LYS A 235 -4.21 -15.49 -17.95
C LYS A 235 -3.10 -15.69 -16.92
N GLU A 236 -1.85 -15.74 -17.37
CA GLU A 236 -0.68 -15.84 -16.49
C GLU A 236 -0.55 -14.59 -15.63
N SER A 237 -0.69 -13.41 -16.23
CA SER A 237 -0.70 -12.12 -15.52
C SER A 237 -1.74 -12.06 -14.41
N GLN A 238 -2.98 -12.47 -14.71
CA GLN A 238 -4.06 -12.50 -13.73
C GLN A 238 -3.79 -13.52 -12.61
N SER A 239 -3.30 -14.71 -12.94
CA SER A 239 -2.91 -15.71 -11.95
C SER A 239 -1.82 -15.18 -11.02
N MET A 240 -0.76 -14.59 -11.58
CA MET A 240 0.36 -14.03 -10.80
C MET A 240 -0.09 -12.89 -9.89
N TRP A 241 -1.01 -12.03 -10.35
CA TRP A 241 -1.62 -10.99 -9.51
C TRP A 241 -2.35 -11.60 -8.30
N VAL A 242 -3.16 -12.64 -8.52
CA VAL A 242 -3.90 -13.33 -7.46
C VAL A 242 -2.96 -14.05 -6.49
N ASP A 243 -1.91 -14.69 -7.01
CA ASP A 243 -0.89 -15.37 -6.20
C ASP A 243 -0.13 -14.36 -5.32
N GLN A 244 0.27 -13.21 -5.86
CA GLN A 244 0.92 -12.16 -5.07
C GLN A 244 0.01 -11.61 -3.96
N ALA A 245 -1.28 -11.42 -4.25
CA ALA A 245 -2.26 -11.03 -3.23
C ALA A 245 -2.43 -12.11 -2.15
N LYS A 246 -2.40 -13.39 -2.53
CA LYS A 246 -2.47 -14.53 -1.60
C LYS A 246 -1.26 -14.58 -0.68
N TRP A 247 -0.04 -14.54 -1.21
CA TRP A 247 1.18 -14.56 -0.40
C TRP A 247 1.29 -13.34 0.51
N SER A 248 0.87 -12.16 0.02
CA SER A 248 0.82 -10.94 0.85
C SER A 248 -0.17 -11.09 2.01
N ARG A 249 -1.34 -11.71 1.79
CA ARG A 249 -2.27 -12.09 2.86
C ARG A 249 -1.63 -13.04 3.87
N GLU A 250 -0.97 -14.10 3.40
CA GLU A 250 -0.35 -15.09 4.27
C GLU A 250 0.76 -14.45 5.12
N ALA A 251 1.53 -13.54 4.52
CA ALA A 251 2.54 -12.75 5.23
C ALA A 251 1.91 -11.79 6.25
N ALA A 252 0.80 -11.11 5.92
CA ALA A 252 0.07 -10.28 6.87
C ALA A 252 -0.48 -11.10 8.05
N ALA A 253 -0.75 -12.39 7.86
CA ALA A 253 -1.15 -13.32 8.92
C ALA A 253 0.04 -13.97 9.65
N GLY A 254 1.29 -13.73 9.24
CA GLY A 254 2.48 -14.42 9.77
C GLY A 254 2.54 -15.90 9.44
N LYS A 255 1.85 -16.34 8.38
CA LYS A 255 1.67 -17.75 7.97
C LYS A 255 2.27 -18.05 6.59
N TYR A 256 2.99 -17.12 5.98
CA TYR A 256 3.68 -17.38 4.73
C TYR A 256 4.90 -18.28 4.97
N GLU A 257 5.06 -19.29 4.12
CA GLU A 257 6.14 -20.27 4.18
C GLU A 257 7.06 -20.15 2.97
N SER A 258 6.52 -20.31 1.75
CA SER A 258 7.25 -20.23 0.49
C SER A 258 6.30 -20.12 -0.70
N GLY A 259 6.82 -19.80 -1.89
CA GLY A 259 6.06 -19.82 -3.14
C GLY A 259 6.21 -18.56 -3.99
N CYS A 260 6.49 -17.41 -3.37
CA CYS A 260 6.79 -16.19 -4.12
C CYS A 260 8.14 -16.35 -4.85
N PRO A 261 8.17 -16.19 -6.18
CA PRO A 261 9.43 -16.20 -6.94
C PRO A 261 10.36 -15.10 -6.43
N SER A 262 11.67 -15.42 -6.41
CA SER A 262 12.74 -14.49 -6.02
C SER A 262 12.91 -13.37 -7.03
#